data_AF-A0A7C3ZD27-F1
#
_entry.id   AF-A0A7C3ZD27-F1
#
_cell.length_a   1.000
_cell.length_b   1.000
_cell.length_c   1.000
_cell.angle_alpha   90.00
_cell.angle_beta   90.00
_cell.angle_gamma   90.00
#
_symmetry.space_group_name_H-M   'P 1'
#
loop_
_entity.id
_entity.type
_entity.pdbx_description
1 polymer ?
#
loop_
_entity_poly.entity_id
_entity_poly.type
_entity_poly.pdbx_seq_one_letter_code
_entity_poly.pdbx_strand_id
1 'polypeptide(L)'
;MKKISVKHILIHIIILIAVVITTYPLIRIFSVSIRPGDRIISTDLSLIPDGASFISYIKLFKETHFIKWIFNSLLITLATSFIGVTLASTAAYAFSRFNFLGKKSGLSLLLLTQMIPAGMLILPLYLMIMKLNLINTYLGMIIAYSVSSLPFSIWILKG
;
A
#
# COMPACT_ATOMS: atom_id res chain seq x y z
N MET A 1 24.85 -7.16 37.44
CA MET A 1 23.68 -7.79 36.80
C MET A 1 22.47 -6.86 36.95
N LYS A 2 22.00 -6.21 35.87
CA LYS A 2 20.87 -5.26 35.93
C LYS A 2 19.60 -6.02 36.34
N LYS A 3 18.99 -5.66 37.47
CA LYS A 3 17.70 -6.24 37.91
C LYS A 3 16.65 -5.95 36.85
N ILE A 4 16.10 -6.98 36.23
CA ILE A 4 15.00 -6.86 35.28
C ILE A 4 13.78 -6.38 36.08
N SER A 5 13.33 -5.15 35.81
CA SER A 5 12.13 -4.59 36.43
C SER A 5 10.89 -5.33 35.94
N VAL A 6 9.93 -5.59 36.84
CA VAL A 6 8.62 -6.22 36.53
C VAL A 6 7.90 -5.51 35.38
N LYS A 7 8.08 -4.20 35.25
CA LYS A 7 7.59 -3.39 34.13
C LYS A 7 8.09 -3.89 32.78
N HIS A 8 9.37 -4.27 32.67
CA HIS A 8 9.91 -4.81 31.43
C HIS A 8 9.29 -6.16 31.08
N ILE A 9 9.08 -7.04 32.06
CA ILE A 9 8.46 -8.35 31.84
C ILE A 9 7.04 -8.17 31.29
N LEU A 10 6.24 -7.28 31.90
CA LEU A 10 4.89 -6.96 31.43
C LEU A 10 4.88 -6.41 30.00
N ILE A 11 5.81 -5.50 29.67
CA ILE A 11 5.94 -4.96 28.30
C ILE A 11 6.25 -6.09 27.30
N HIS A 12 7.17 -7.00 27.63
CA HIS A 12 7.51 -8.10 26.73
C HIS A 12 6.33 -9.06 26.53
N ILE A 13 5.55 -9.36 27.58
CA ILE A 13 4.35 -10.20 27.46
C ILE A 13 3.31 -9.54 26.54
N ILE A 14 3.05 -8.25 26.71
CA ILE A 14 2.10 -7.51 25.86
C ILE A 14 2.56 -7.52 24.40
N ILE A 15 3.86 -7.27 24.16
CA ILE A 15 4.42 -7.30 22.80
C ILE A 15 4.33 -8.71 22.21
N LEU A 16 4.61 -9.76 22.99
CA LEU A 16 4.51 -11.15 22.53
C LEU A 16 3.07 -11.47 22.09
N ILE A 17 2.08 -11.08 22.89
CA ILE A 17 0.66 -11.26 22.55
C ILE A 17 0.31 -10.51 21.26
N ALA A 18 0.76 -9.25 21.14
CA ALA A 18 0.53 -8.45 19.92
C ALA A 18 1.17 -9.09 18.68
N VAL A 19 2.39 -9.63 18.80
CA VAL A 19 3.07 -10.37 17.72
C VAL A 19 2.28 -11.61 17.32
N VAL A 20 1.78 -12.39 18.26
CA VAL A 20 0.98 -13.59 17.96
C VAL A 20 -0.30 -13.21 17.22
N ILE A 21 -1.04 -12.21 17.72
CA ILE A 21 -2.30 -11.75 17.11
C ILE A 21 -2.08 -11.22 15.68
N THR A 22 -1.02 -10.45 15.46
CA THR A 22 -0.71 -9.85 14.14
C THR A 22 -0.11 -10.84 13.15
N THR A 23 0.66 -11.82 13.62
CA THR A 23 1.33 -12.81 12.75
C THR A 23 0.41 -13.96 12.37
N TYR A 24 -0.56 -14.32 13.22
CA TYR A 24 -1.53 -15.38 12.95
C TYR A 24 -2.23 -15.27 11.57
N PRO A 25 -2.81 -14.13 11.15
CA PRO A 25 -3.41 -14.01 9.81
C PRO A 25 -2.40 -14.18 8.68
N LEU A 26 -1.14 -13.78 8.86
CA LEU A 26 -0.08 -13.99 7.85
C LEU A 26 0.24 -15.47 7.68
N ILE A 27 0.34 -16.22 8.78
CA ILE A 27 0.52 -17.67 8.75
C ILE A 27 -0.68 -18.33 8.06
N ARG A 28 -1.89 -17.83 8.28
CA ARG A 28 -3.11 -18.34 7.61
C ARG A 28 -3.13 -18.08 6.11
N ILE A 29 -2.69 -16.92 5.65
CA ILE A 29 -2.56 -16.63 4.21
C ILE A 29 -1.60 -17.64 3.56
N PHE A 30 -0.48 -17.94 4.22
CA PHE A 30 0.48 -18.94 3.73
C PHE A 30 -0.10 -20.37 3.76
N SER A 31 -0.83 -20.73 4.80
CA SER A 31 -1.52 -22.03 4.89
C SER A 31 -2.53 -22.20 3.76
N VAL A 32 -3.29 -21.15 3.43
CA VAL A 32 -4.27 -21.17 2.33
C VAL A 32 -3.60 -21.26 0.96
N SER A 33 -2.44 -20.63 0.76
CA SER A 33 -1.76 -20.64 -0.54
C SER A 33 -1.20 -22.01 -0.96
N ILE A 34 -0.94 -22.89 0.01
CA ILE A 34 -0.51 -24.28 -0.23
C ILE A 34 -1.67 -25.29 -0.26
N ARG A 35 -2.93 -24.84 -0.14
CA ARG A 35 -4.10 -25.74 -0.22
C ARG A 35 -4.28 -26.31 -1.63
N PRO A 36 -4.69 -27.58 -1.74
CA PRO A 36 -5.24 -28.14 -2.97
C PRO A 36 -6.41 -27.31 -3.51
N GLY A 37 -6.51 -27.22 -4.85
CA GLY A 37 -7.48 -26.37 -5.54
C GLY A 37 -8.95 -26.73 -5.28
N ASP A 38 -9.23 -27.98 -4.93
CA ASP A 38 -10.54 -28.51 -4.56
C ASP A 38 -11.00 -28.09 -3.14
N ARG A 39 -10.11 -27.49 -2.33
CA ARG A 39 -10.38 -27.14 -0.93
C ARG A 39 -10.13 -25.67 -0.60
N ILE A 40 -10.07 -24.79 -1.60
CA ILE A 40 -9.80 -23.35 -1.39
C ILE A 40 -10.84 -22.69 -0.48
N ILE A 41 -12.11 -23.08 -0.59
CA ILE A 41 -13.25 -22.49 0.17
C ILE A 41 -13.43 -23.18 1.55
N SER A 42 -12.57 -24.14 1.92
CA SER A 42 -12.71 -24.85 3.19
C SER A 42 -12.48 -23.93 4.40
N THR A 43 -13.34 -24.06 5.41
CA THR A 43 -13.25 -23.34 6.70
C THR A 43 -12.28 -23.99 7.69
N ASP A 44 -11.50 -24.98 7.24
CA ASP A 44 -10.55 -25.71 8.07
C ASP A 44 -9.52 -24.75 8.71
N LEU A 45 -9.33 -24.90 10.02
CA LEU A 45 -8.42 -24.09 10.85
C LEU A 45 -7.03 -24.72 10.98
N SER A 46 -6.78 -25.86 10.35
CA SER A 46 -5.45 -26.49 10.29
C SER A 46 -4.38 -25.51 9.80
N LEU A 47 -3.23 -25.48 10.48
CA LEU A 47 -2.08 -24.66 10.07
C LEU A 47 -1.40 -25.23 8.83
N ILE A 48 -1.32 -26.57 8.75
CA ILE A 48 -0.88 -27.30 7.57
C ILE A 48 -2.10 -28.07 7.07
N PRO A 49 -2.66 -27.70 5.90
CA PRO A 49 -3.84 -28.35 5.37
C PRO A 49 -3.51 -29.76 4.88
N ASP A 50 -4.47 -30.67 4.98
CA ASP A 50 -4.33 -32.01 4.42
C ASP A 50 -4.13 -31.93 2.89
N GLY A 51 -3.09 -32.60 2.41
CA GLY A 51 -2.69 -32.55 1.00
C GLY A 51 -1.95 -31.26 0.60
N ALA A 52 -1.39 -30.51 1.55
CA ALA A 52 -0.55 -29.35 1.29
C ALA A 52 0.42 -29.59 0.12
N SER A 53 0.38 -28.72 -0.89
CA SER A 53 1.20 -28.88 -2.10
C SER A 53 1.58 -27.53 -2.69
N PHE A 54 2.69 -27.52 -3.44
CA PHE A 54 3.14 -26.35 -4.19
C PHE A 54 2.61 -26.29 -5.63
N ILE A 55 1.62 -27.15 -5.97
CA ILE A 55 1.05 -27.22 -7.32
C ILE A 55 0.45 -25.87 -7.71
N SER A 56 -0.24 -25.19 -6.78
CA SER A 56 -0.80 -23.85 -7.00
C SER A 56 0.27 -22.83 -7.40
N TYR A 57 1.48 -22.91 -6.82
CA TYR A 57 2.60 -22.05 -7.19
C TYR A 57 3.15 -22.42 -8.57
N ILE A 58 3.31 -23.71 -8.87
CA ILE A 58 3.79 -24.15 -10.19
C ILE A 58 2.83 -23.66 -11.29
N LYS A 59 1.52 -23.84 -11.08
CA LYS A 59 0.48 -23.33 -11.99
C LYS A 59 0.53 -21.82 -12.10
N LEU A 60 0.68 -21.09 -10.99
CA LEU A 60 0.81 -19.63 -10.99
C LEU A 60 1.96 -19.17 -11.90
N PHE A 61 3.15 -19.77 -11.79
CA PHE A 61 4.31 -19.35 -12.58
C PHE A 61 4.30 -19.88 -14.03
N LYS A 62 3.68 -21.02 -14.30
CA LYS A 62 3.66 -21.64 -15.65
C LYS A 62 2.44 -21.26 -16.49
N GLU A 63 1.27 -21.15 -15.87
CA GLU A 63 -0.02 -21.02 -16.57
C GLU A 63 -0.57 -19.58 -16.53
N THR A 64 0.08 -18.67 -15.80
CA THR A 64 -0.39 -17.27 -15.68
C THR A 64 0.70 -16.25 -16.00
N HIS A 65 0.31 -15.00 -16.21
CA HIS A 65 1.22 -13.87 -16.44
C HIS A 65 1.76 -13.25 -15.14
N PHE A 66 1.84 -14.01 -14.05
CA PHE A 66 2.17 -13.52 -12.71
C PHE A 66 3.45 -12.68 -12.65
N ILE A 67 4.53 -13.11 -13.31
CA ILE A 67 5.80 -12.37 -13.34
C ILE A 67 5.61 -10.99 -13.99
N LYS A 68 4.82 -10.91 -15.07
CA LYS A 68 4.51 -9.65 -15.75
C LYS A 68 3.66 -8.75 -14.85
N TRP A 69 2.70 -9.30 -14.10
CA TRP A 69 1.89 -8.51 -13.16
C TRP A 69 2.71 -7.94 -12.01
N ILE A 70 3.66 -8.71 -11.47
CA ILE A 70 4.62 -8.21 -10.47
C ILE A 70 5.45 -7.07 -11.06
N PHE A 71 6.03 -7.27 -12.24
CA PHE A 71 6.88 -6.26 -12.88
C PHE A 71 6.09 -4.98 -13.17
N ASN A 72 4.88 -5.09 -13.70
CA ASN A 72 4.00 -3.95 -13.94
C ASN A 72 3.71 -3.18 -12.64
N SER A 73 3.37 -3.89 -11.57
CA SER A 73 3.08 -3.28 -10.27
C SER A 73 4.30 -2.58 -9.68
N LEU A 74 5.47 -3.22 -9.78
CA LEU A 74 6.75 -2.67 -9.32
C LEU A 74 7.12 -1.41 -10.10
N LEU A 75 7.02 -1.46 -11.43
CA LEU A 75 7.32 -0.32 -12.31
C LEU A 75 6.41 0.88 -12.03
N ILE A 76 5.09 0.65 -11.94
CA ILE A 76 4.12 1.71 -11.64
C ILE A 76 4.41 2.30 -10.25
N THR A 77 4.64 1.45 -9.24
CA THR A 77 4.87 1.90 -7.86
C THR A 77 6.17 2.70 -7.75
N LEU A 78 7.28 2.21 -8.30
CA LEU A 78 8.55 2.92 -8.27
C LEU A 78 8.48 4.27 -8.99
N ALA A 79 7.88 4.31 -10.18
CA ALA A 79 7.72 5.55 -10.93
C ALA A 79 6.84 6.55 -10.17
N THR A 80 5.72 6.10 -9.61
CA THR A 80 4.81 6.92 -8.82
C THR A 80 5.48 7.45 -7.55
N SER A 81 6.18 6.59 -6.80
CA SER A 81 6.89 7.00 -5.59
C SER A 81 8.00 8.00 -5.89
N PHE A 82 8.77 7.77 -6.96
CA PHE A 82 9.82 8.70 -7.37
C PHE A 82 9.25 10.08 -7.72
N ILE A 83 8.27 10.14 -8.63
CA ILE A 83 7.62 11.40 -9.03
C ILE A 83 6.95 12.06 -7.83
N GLY A 84 6.23 11.29 -7.02
CA GLY A 84 5.52 11.76 -5.84
C GLY A 84 6.46 12.39 -4.81
N VAL A 85 7.59 11.74 -4.50
CA VAL A 85 8.57 12.27 -3.54
C VAL A 85 9.26 13.52 -4.09
N THR A 86 9.64 13.54 -5.37
CA THR A 86 10.27 14.73 -5.98
C THR A 86 9.33 15.94 -5.95
N LEU A 87 8.07 15.77 -6.36
CA LEU A 87 7.09 16.84 -6.34
C LEU A 87 6.69 17.23 -4.90
N ALA A 88 6.51 16.25 -4.02
CA ALA A 88 6.14 16.53 -2.63
C ALA A 88 7.26 17.25 -1.88
N SER A 89 8.53 16.86 -2.08
CA SER A 89 9.67 17.51 -1.44
C SER A 89 9.84 18.96 -1.87
N THR A 90 9.70 19.26 -3.17
CA THR A 90 9.79 20.64 -3.68
C THR A 90 8.65 21.51 -3.18
N ALA A 91 7.41 21.01 -3.18
CA ALA A 91 6.26 21.71 -2.62
C ALA A 91 6.38 21.89 -1.10
N ALA A 92 6.74 20.84 -0.36
CA ALA A 92 6.93 20.90 1.09
C ALA A 92 8.03 21.89 1.48
N TYR A 93 9.15 21.91 0.75
CA TYR A 93 10.20 22.91 0.95
C TYR A 93 9.66 24.32 0.79
N ALA A 94 8.86 24.57 -0.25
CA ALA A 94 8.27 25.88 -0.48
C ALA A 94 7.31 26.30 0.65
N PHE A 95 6.42 25.39 1.07
CA PHE A 95 5.52 25.61 2.20
C PHE A 95 6.25 25.75 3.54
N SER A 96 7.42 25.15 3.71
CA SER A 96 8.22 25.28 4.94
C SER A 96 8.99 26.60 4.95
N ARG A 97 9.74 26.90 3.88
CA ARG A 97 10.78 27.95 3.88
C ARG A 97 10.32 29.32 3.39
N PHE A 98 9.39 29.39 2.43
CA PHE A 98 8.93 30.67 1.89
C PHE A 98 7.70 31.18 2.62
N ASN A 99 7.53 32.51 2.63
CA ASN A 99 6.32 33.19 3.09
C ASN A 99 5.61 33.77 1.89
N PHE A 100 4.46 33.20 1.55
CA PHE A 100 3.63 33.61 0.42
C PHE A 100 2.15 33.67 0.81
N LEU A 101 1.38 34.43 0.06
CA LEU A 101 -0.05 34.60 0.26
C LEU A 101 -0.77 33.25 0.13
N GLY A 102 -1.59 32.89 1.12
CA GLY A 102 -2.33 31.62 1.12
C GLY A 102 -1.56 30.39 1.60
N LYS A 103 -0.33 30.52 2.13
CA LYS A 103 0.47 29.40 2.66
C LYS A 103 -0.30 28.44 3.60
N LYS A 104 -1.04 28.97 4.57
CA LYS A 104 -1.83 28.14 5.51
C LYS A 104 -3.06 27.52 4.82
N SER A 105 -3.83 28.35 4.12
CA SER A 105 -5.08 27.92 3.46
C SER A 105 -4.82 26.91 2.35
N GLY A 106 -3.76 27.06 1.55
CA GLY A 106 -3.39 26.15 0.48
C GLY A 106 -3.00 24.76 0.99
N LEU A 107 -2.28 24.73 2.12
CA LEU A 107 -1.93 23.47 2.76
C LEU A 107 -3.16 22.77 3.36
N SER A 108 -4.08 23.52 4.00
CA SER A 108 -5.35 22.97 4.47
C SER A 108 -6.21 22.47 3.31
N LEU A 109 -6.28 23.21 2.19
CA LEU A 109 -7.03 22.82 1.00
C LEU A 109 -6.50 21.50 0.41
N LEU A 110 -5.17 21.34 0.34
CA LEU A 110 -4.55 20.08 -0.06
C LEU A 110 -5.05 18.91 0.79
N LEU A 111 -5.07 19.05 2.12
CA LEU A 111 -5.61 18.01 2.99
C LEU A 111 -7.12 17.78 2.80
N LEU A 112 -7.91 18.83 2.58
CA LEU A 112 -9.35 18.69 2.32
C LEU A 112 -9.64 17.84 1.09
N THR A 113 -8.78 17.89 0.05
CA THR A 113 -8.94 17.00 -1.12
C THR A 113 -8.84 15.51 -0.77
N GLN A 114 -8.12 15.15 0.30
CA GLN A 114 -7.97 13.77 0.77
C GLN A 114 -9.17 13.27 1.56
N MET A 115 -10.05 14.17 2.02
CA MET A 115 -11.30 13.80 2.68
C MET A 115 -12.36 13.34 1.68
N ILE A 116 -12.16 13.62 0.39
CA ILE A 116 -13.03 13.12 -0.67
C ILE A 116 -12.83 11.61 -0.79
N PRO A 117 -13.90 10.80 -0.70
CA PRO A 117 -13.80 9.36 -0.84
C PRO A 117 -13.18 8.97 -2.19
N ALA A 118 -12.18 8.09 -2.16
CA ALA A 118 -11.47 7.66 -3.37
C ALA A 118 -12.41 7.11 -4.46
N GLY A 119 -13.49 6.43 -4.07
CA GLY A 119 -14.51 5.93 -4.99
C GLY A 119 -15.19 7.02 -5.82
N MET A 120 -15.40 8.22 -5.26
CA MET A 120 -16.00 9.36 -5.97
C MET A 120 -15.06 9.94 -7.03
N LEU A 121 -13.75 9.78 -6.86
CA LEU A 121 -12.74 10.29 -7.77
C LEU A 121 -12.49 9.37 -8.97
N ILE A 122 -12.96 8.11 -8.95
CA ILE A 122 -12.70 7.14 -10.01
C ILE A 122 -13.26 7.62 -11.36
N LEU A 123 -14.53 8.02 -11.41
CA LEU A 123 -15.17 8.48 -12.64
C LEU A 123 -14.50 9.74 -13.23
N PRO A 124 -14.27 10.84 -12.48
CA PRO A 124 -13.61 12.01 -13.05
C PRO A 124 -12.16 11.74 -13.46
N LEU A 125 -11.40 10.92 -12.71
CA LEU A 125 -10.05 10.52 -13.11
C LEU A 125 -10.08 9.69 -14.39
N TYR A 126 -11.01 8.75 -14.53
CA TYR A 126 -11.17 7.96 -15.75
C TYR A 126 -11.47 8.85 -16.97
N LEU A 127 -12.41 9.80 -16.85
CA LEU A 127 -12.72 10.74 -17.92
C LEU A 127 -11.53 11.65 -18.27
N MET A 128 -10.71 12.03 -17.29
CA MET A 128 -9.49 12.81 -17.51
C MET A 128 -8.44 12.00 -18.28
N ILE A 129 -8.14 10.78 -17.84
CA ILE A 129 -7.20 9.86 -18.51
C ILE A 129 -7.68 9.52 -19.92
N MET A 130 -8.99 9.38 -20.12
CA MET A 130 -9.62 9.21 -21.43
C MET A 130 -9.36 10.40 -22.35
N LYS A 131 -9.64 11.62 -21.90
CA LYS A 131 -9.41 12.85 -22.68
C LYS A 131 -7.95 13.04 -23.05
N LEU A 132 -7.03 12.54 -22.22
CA LEU A 132 -5.60 12.57 -22.47
C LEU A 132 -5.12 11.43 -23.39
N ASN A 133 -6.00 10.53 -23.84
CA ASN A 133 -5.68 9.32 -24.60
C ASN A 133 -4.67 8.40 -23.88
N LEU A 134 -4.71 8.36 -22.55
CA LEU A 134 -3.81 7.57 -21.70
C LEU A 134 -4.48 6.31 -21.13
N ILE A 135 -5.65 5.92 -21.65
CA ILE A 135 -6.34 4.70 -21.23
C ILE A 135 -5.47 3.48 -21.50
N ASN A 136 -5.46 2.53 -20.57
CA ASN A 136 -4.70 1.27 -20.66
C ASN A 136 -3.19 1.47 -20.81
N THR A 137 -2.64 2.59 -20.36
CA THR A 137 -1.19 2.87 -20.36
C THR A 137 -0.63 2.92 -18.94
N TYR A 138 0.66 2.58 -18.79
CA TYR A 138 1.38 2.76 -17.52
C TYR A 138 1.40 4.23 -17.07
N LEU A 139 1.58 5.15 -18.02
CA LEU A 139 1.62 6.58 -17.74
C LEU A 139 0.31 7.09 -17.12
N GLY A 140 -0.84 6.66 -17.65
CA GLY A 140 -2.15 7.01 -17.08
C GLY A 140 -2.31 6.56 -15.64
N MET A 141 -1.85 5.34 -15.32
CA MET A 141 -1.86 4.80 -13.95
C MET A 141 -0.89 5.56 -13.03
N ILE A 142 0.32 5.86 -13.49
CA ILE A 142 1.32 6.62 -12.73
C ILE A 142 0.79 8.01 -12.37
N ILE A 143 0.17 8.71 -13.32
CA ILE A 143 -0.44 10.02 -13.09
C ILE A 143 -1.56 9.91 -12.05
N ALA A 144 -2.47 8.96 -12.23
CA ALA A 144 -3.60 8.78 -11.32
C ALA A 144 -3.16 8.52 -9.88
N TYR A 145 -2.16 7.66 -9.67
CA TYR A 145 -1.64 7.38 -8.32
C TYR A 145 -0.77 8.52 -7.76
N SER A 146 -0.06 9.26 -8.62
CA SER A 146 0.75 10.39 -8.17
C SER A 146 -0.14 11.47 -7.56
N VAL A 147 -1.23 11.84 -8.23
CA VAL A 147 -2.16 12.89 -7.79
C VAL A 147 -2.77 12.57 -6.42
N SER A 148 -3.12 11.31 -6.15
CA SER A 148 -3.71 10.94 -4.86
C SER A 148 -2.70 10.95 -3.71
N SER A 149 -1.44 10.58 -3.96
CA SER A 149 -0.40 10.51 -2.92
C SER A 149 0.14 11.88 -2.48
N LEU A 150 0.15 12.87 -3.39
CA LEU A 150 0.85 14.15 -3.17
C LEU A 150 0.40 14.94 -1.94
N PRO A 151 -0.91 15.16 -1.68
CA PRO A 151 -1.31 16.05 -0.59
C PRO A 151 -0.85 15.57 0.79
N PHE A 152 -0.91 14.27 1.03
CA PHE A 152 -0.44 13.69 2.29
C PHE A 152 1.09 13.69 2.39
N SER A 153 1.80 13.35 1.30
CA SER A 153 3.27 13.39 1.26
C SER A 153 3.82 14.81 1.48
N ILE A 154 3.20 15.84 0.89
CA ILE A 154 3.57 17.24 1.10
C ILE A 154 3.41 17.62 2.57
N TRP A 155 2.31 17.23 3.18
CA TRP A 155 2.04 17.53 4.59
C TRP A 155 3.08 16.89 5.52
N ILE A 156 3.38 15.61 5.31
CA ILE A 156 4.40 14.88 6.09
C ILE A 156 5.78 15.52 5.92
N LEU A 157 6.21 15.80 4.69
CA LEU A 157 7.54 16.34 4.42
C LEU A 157 7.71 17.79 4.87
N LYS A 158 6.62 18.54 5.00
CA LYS A 158 6.63 19.89 5.57
C LYS A 158 6.78 19.85 7.10
N GLY A 159 6.13 18.87 7.73
CA GLY A 159 6.06 18.70 9.18
C GLY A 159 7.44 18.56 9.81
#